data_AF-A0A1X6WP03-F1
#
_entry.id   AF-A0A1X6WP03-F1
#
_cell.length_a   1.000
_cell.length_b   1.000
_cell.length_c   1.000
_cell.angle_alpha   90.00
_cell.angle_beta   90.00
_cell.angle_gamma   90.00
#
_symmetry.space_group_name_H-M   'P 1'
#
loop_
_entity.id
_entity.type
_entity.pdbx_description
1 polymer ?
#
loop_
_entity_poly.entity_id
_entity_poly.type
_entity_poly.pdbx_seq_one_letter_code
_entity_poly.pdbx_strand_id
1 'polypeptide(L)' 'MAIIVRLDRVIADRKILLKDLVDEVGISNVNLSKLKNANVSTIRLEVIKNNEPQT' A
#
# COMPACT_ATOMS: atom_id res chain seq x y z
N MET A 1 15.22 1.87 14.50
CA MET A 1 14.71 2.25 13.16
C MET A 1 13.29 1.72 13.03
N ALA A 2 12.34 2.53 12.57
CA ALA A 2 10.93 2.12 12.44
C ALA A 2 10.50 2.12 10.97
N ILE A 3 9.67 1.15 10.57
CA ILE A 3 9.02 1.15 9.26
C ILE A 3 7.71 1.92 9.39
N ILE A 4 7.55 2.98 8.60
CA ILE A 4 6.36 3.84 8.61
C ILE A 4 5.65 3.70 7.27
N VAL A 5 4.39 3.26 7.29
CA VAL A 5 3.53 3.19 6.11
C VAL A 5 2.64 4.44 6.07
N ARG A 6 2.75 5.25 5.00
CA ARG A 6 1.95 6.46 4.80
C ARG A 6 1.12 6.40 3.53
N LEU A 7 0.02 5.65 3.62
CA LEU A 7 -0.93 5.52 2.53
C LEU A 7 -1.67 6.84 2.27
N ASP A 8 -1.97 7.58 3.33
CA ASP A 8 -2.51 8.94 3.30
C ASP A 8 -1.69 9.88 2.40
N ARG A 9 -0.36 9.86 2.56
CA ARG A 9 0.55 10.68 1.77
C ARG A 9 0.56 10.25 0.31
N VAL A 10 0.63 8.95 0.02
CA VAL A 10 0.63 8.43 -1.36
C VAL A 10 -0.65 8.85 -2.10
N ILE A 11 -1.80 8.73 -1.43
CA ILE A 11 -3.11 9.10 -1.98
C ILE A 11 -3.18 10.61 -2.25
N ALA A 12 -2.72 11.44 -1.32
CA ALA A 12 -2.68 12.89 -1.49
C ALA A 12 -1.71 13.34 -2.60
N ASP A 13 -0.48 12.81 -2.60
CA ASP A 13 0.56 13.15 -3.57
C ASP A 13 0.14 12.78 -5.00
N ARG A 14 -0.58 11.65 -5.16
CA ARG A 14 -1.08 11.19 -6.46
C ARG A 14 -2.46 11.74 -6.83
N LYS A 15 -3.14 12.45 -5.92
CA LYS A 15 -4.50 12.98 -6.09
C LYS A 15 -5.53 11.91 -6.49
N ILE A 16 -5.39 10.70 -5.95
CA ILE A 16 -6.31 9.58 -6.20
C ILE A 16 -7.17 9.32 -4.96
N LEU A 17 -8.23 8.53 -5.09
CA LEU A 17 -8.99 8.02 -3.95
C LEU A 17 -8.41 6.67 -3.48
N LEU A 18 -8.75 6.29 -2.24
CA LEU A 18 -8.40 4.96 -1.71
C LEU A 18 -8.94 3.84 -2.60
N LYS A 19 -10.12 4.05 -3.20
CA LYS A 19 -10.75 3.13 -4.15
C LYS A 19 -9.91 2.94 -5.41
N ASP A 20 -9.32 4.00 -5.95
CA ASP A 20 -8.52 3.88 -7.17
C ASP A 20 -7.23 3.09 -6.89
N LEU A 21 -6.65 3.29 -5.70
CA LEU A 21 -5.51 2.50 -5.23
C LEU A 21 -5.84 1.01 -5.01
N VAL A 22 -7.08 0.70 -4.60
CA VAL A 22 -7.58 -0.69 -4.51
C VAL A 22 -7.52 -1.37 -5.87
N ASP A 23 -7.98 -0.67 -6.92
CA ASP A 23 -8.04 -1.19 -8.27
C ASP A 23 -6.62 -1.40 -8.87
N GLU A 24 -5.66 -0.54 -8.52
CA GLU A 24 -4.25 -0.69 -8.95
C GLU A 24 -3.51 -1.84 -8.27
N VAL A 25 -3.74 -2.05 -6.96
CA VAL A 25 -2.94 -2.98 -6.14
C VAL A 25 -3.61 -4.35 -6.01
N GLY A 26 -4.91 -4.47 -6.32
CA GLY A 26 -5.64 -5.73 -6.25
C GLY A 26 -5.92 -6.21 -4.82
N ILE A 27 -5.97 -5.29 -3.85
CA ILE A 27 -6.27 -5.59 -2.43
C ILE A 27 -7.58 -4.93 -2.03
N SER A 28 -8.39 -5.60 -1.20
CA SER A 28 -9.70 -5.07 -0.79
C SER A 28 -9.62 -3.68 -0.12
N ASN A 29 -10.65 -2.86 -0.36
CA ASN A 29 -10.79 -1.53 0.25
C ASN A 29 -10.78 -1.56 1.78
N VAL A 30 -11.34 -2.61 2.39
CA VAL A 30 -11.32 -2.81 3.85
C VAL A 30 -9.89 -2.99 4.35
N ASN A 31 -9.07 -3.78 3.67
CA ASN A 31 -7.69 -4.03 4.07
C ASN A 31 -6.80 -2.79 3.92
N LEU A 32 -6.95 -2.04 2.82
CA LEU A 32 -6.22 -0.78 2.64
C LEU A 32 -6.67 0.30 3.64
N SER A 33 -7.96 0.34 4.00
CA SER A 33 -8.46 1.23 5.05
C SER A 33 -7.89 0.89 6.43
N LYS A 34 -7.86 -0.40 6.78
CA LYS A 34 -7.21 -0.90 8.00
C LYS A 34 -5.73 -0.51 8.05
N LEU A 35 -5.01 -0.67 6.93
CA LEU A 35 -3.60 -0.31 6.82
C LEU A 35 -3.38 1.21 6.97
N LYS A 36 -4.17 2.03 6.26
CA LYS A 36 -4.12 3.50 6.33
C LYS A 36 -4.31 4.02 7.76
N ASN A 37 -5.23 3.41 8.51
CA ASN A 37 -5.59 3.83 9.87
C ASN A 37 -4.81 3.09 10.97
N ALA A 38 -3.74 2.36 10.61
CA ALA A 38 -2.95 1.54 11.53
C ALA A 38 -3.77 0.51 12.35
N ASN A 39 -4.94 0.09 11.86
CA ASN A 39 -5.81 -0.91 12.47
C ASN A 39 -5.54 -2.30 11.85
N VAL A 40 -4.32 -2.80 12.03
CA VAL A 40 -3.87 -4.10 11.53
C VAL A 40 -3.06 -4.82 12.60
N SER A 41 -3.27 -6.13 12.74
CA SER A 41 -2.56 -6.96 13.71
C SER A 41 -1.16 -7.34 13.23
N THR A 42 -1.02 -7.68 11.95
CA THR A 42 0.24 -8.14 11.36
C THR A 42 0.32 -7.74 9.88
N ILE A 43 1.51 -7.38 9.39
CA ILE A 43 1.79 -7.12 7.98
C ILE A 43 2.98 -7.98 7.55
N ARG A 44 2.88 -8.64 6.38
CA ARG A 44 4.02 -9.26 5.70
C ARG A 44 4.57 -8.28 4.66
N LEU A 45 5.86 -8.01 4.72
CA LEU A 45 6.57 -7.19 3.74
C LEU A 45 7.45 -8.10 2.90
N GLU A 46 7.24 -8.09 1.58
CA GLU A 46 8.06 -8.80 0.62
C GLU A 46 8.78 -7.76 -0.23
N VAL A 47 10.07 -7.98 -0.46
CA VAL A 47 10.84 -7.12 -1.36
C VAL A 47 10.60 -7.63 -2.77
N ILE A 48 9.86 -6.86 -3.56
CA ILE A 48 9.81 -7.07 -5.01
C ILE A 48 11.00 -6.35 -5.64
N LYS A 49 11.72 -7.03 -6.52
CA LYS A 49 12.70 -6.38 -7.39
C LYS A 49 11.95 -5.77 -8.56
N ASN A 50 11.95 -4.44 -8.65
CA ASN A 50 11.33 -3.75 -9.78
C ASN A 50 12.20 -3.95 -11.04
N ASN A 51 11.63 -4.57 -12.08
CA ASN A 51 12.11 -4.52 -13.48
C ASN A 51 13.59 -4.83 -13.76
N GLU A 52 14.22 -5.78 -13.06
CA GLU A 52 15.34 -6.49 -13.69
C GLU A 52 14.74 -7.43 -14.76
N PRO A 53 15.19 -7.39 -16.03
CA PRO A 53 14.81 -8.44 -16.97
C PRO A 53 15.21 -9.78 -16.35
N GLN A 54 14.22 -10.64 -16.13
CA GLN A 54 14.46 -12.02 -15.74
C GLN A 54 15.38 -12.60 -16.82
N THR A 55 16.61 -12.94 -16.45
CA THR A 55 17.61 -13.48 -17.38
C THR A 55 17.28 -14.93 -17.71
#